data_AF-A0A318Z4J7-F1
#
_entry.id   AF-A0A318Z4J7-F1
#
_cell.length_a   1.000
_cell.length_b   1.000
_cell.length_c   1.000
_cell.angle_alpha   90.00
_cell.angle_beta   90.00
_cell.angle_gamma   90.00
#
_symmetry.space_group_name_H-M   'P 1'
#
loop_
_entity.id
_entity.type
_entity.pdbx_description
1 polymer ?
#
loop_
_entity_poly.entity_id
_entity_poly.type
_entity_poly.pdbx_seq_one_letter_code
_entity_poly.pdbx_strand_id
1 'polypeptide(L)'
;MSQCDGQAFSFPVSPVIVADGISKKRIIDHVVLLVWIITKVITELALFRRPLKVVSLGSSAWAQRYRIDVEAQEHTDSYFMKISFGDHGREALKGEFESTLAIHSIVGSFTPRPIKWGSIKALSGAHYYLCRFYDFAEHAPKPAEFCQNIAFLHSRSDSPSGKFGFHLVTYNGDLPQENGYIDTWEEFFPIGFRHMVNMNIERGGPWPELEGLDTAMIDKVIPRLLRPMETGGRSIKPSLVHGDLWCGNVAVDSATGRPLIYDPASFYAHNEYELGNWRPERNGFDRSFFDAYHSIIPKTAPTEDYNDRIALYSLRFNLQAAALFPEDASFRNSVIEEMRHLVAKYPGGYEEYARMLSVGLGTFQSDDGNGNVKQGVLQALRFGYRHTDTAIAYGNEREVGEVIKKSEISLEEIIITTKLALDLSLERLQLDYVDFYLMHYTTEFLTGYNTIRHPHEKVLSLDHELSRDYPSTWTAMEILLKRLVESSRIPPAVNQIELHPPATYVPQVELVDFCKINSIHVAARQPLGGKPVAAVNQIAKIAAKNGLSPAQTILSWIVQQDISVTPKTVQESRMVENLDLTQLPDEDMSRMSHISKKKGEVRYLDPKHHVDFDIFDEQHDQPVQE
;
A
#
# COMPACT_ATOMS: atom_id res chain seq x y z
N MET A 1 -18.37 28.90 18.21
CA MET A 1 -18.15 27.93 17.12
C MET A 1 -18.62 28.62 15.84
N SER A 2 -17.74 29.51 15.37
CA SER A 2 -17.94 30.54 14.35
C SER A 2 -16.55 30.97 13.88
N GLN A 3 -15.87 30.10 13.14
CA GLN A 3 -14.57 30.39 12.51
C GLN A 3 -14.55 29.94 11.04
N CYS A 4 -15.69 30.08 10.37
CA CYS A 4 -15.77 30.25 8.90
C CYS A 4 -16.42 31.60 8.58
N ASP A 5 -16.17 32.62 9.40
CA ASP A 5 -16.45 34.01 9.02
C ASP A 5 -15.23 34.58 8.30
N GLY A 6 -15.44 34.98 7.05
CA GLY A 6 -14.82 36.20 6.55
C GLY A 6 -13.43 36.12 5.93
N GLN A 7 -13.19 35.19 5.00
CA GLN A 7 -12.68 35.60 3.69
C GLN A 7 -13.52 34.91 2.61
N ALA A 8 -14.77 35.37 2.51
CA ALA A 8 -15.23 35.67 1.17
C ALA A 8 -14.13 36.52 0.54
N PHE A 9 -13.55 36.06 -0.57
CA PHE A 9 -13.23 37.03 -1.60
C PHE A 9 -14.57 37.64 -1.99
N SER A 10 -15.02 38.62 -1.21
CA SER A 10 -15.79 39.70 -1.75
C SER A 10 -14.86 40.29 -2.80
N PHE A 11 -14.97 39.83 -4.04
CA PHE A 11 -14.87 40.81 -5.10
C PHE A 11 -15.83 41.90 -4.67
N PRO A 12 -15.38 43.15 -4.58
CA PRO A 12 -16.32 44.22 -4.35
C PRO A 12 -17.41 44.00 -5.39
N VAL A 13 -18.65 43.76 -4.94
CA VAL A 13 -19.81 44.14 -5.73
C VAL A 13 -19.71 45.64 -5.76
N SER A 14 -18.84 46.15 -6.63
CA SER A 14 -18.81 47.55 -6.92
C SER A 14 -20.16 47.83 -7.57
N PRO A 15 -20.99 48.69 -6.97
CA PRO A 15 -22.10 49.24 -7.70
C PRO A 15 -21.48 49.93 -8.91
N VAL A 16 -21.89 49.55 -10.12
CA VAL A 16 -21.71 50.32 -11.36
C VAL A 16 -20.44 51.19 -11.33
N ILE A 17 -19.27 50.60 -11.58
CA ILE A 17 -18.11 51.43 -11.93
C ILE A 17 -18.37 51.93 -13.34
N VAL A 18 -18.90 53.16 -13.41
CA VAL A 18 -18.45 54.12 -14.41
C VAL A 18 -16.94 54.23 -14.22
N ALA A 19 -16.16 53.52 -15.03
CA ALA A 19 -14.71 53.53 -14.95
C ALA A 19 -14.19 54.83 -15.58
N ASP A 20 -13.88 55.82 -14.74
CA ASP A 20 -12.86 56.78 -15.10
C ASP A 20 -11.53 56.03 -15.28
N GLY A 21 -10.98 56.13 -16.50
CA GLY A 21 -9.60 55.72 -16.80
C GLY A 21 -9.41 54.48 -17.70
N ILE A 22 -10.44 53.66 -17.95
CA ILE A 22 -10.36 52.61 -18.98
C ILE A 22 -10.92 53.19 -20.29
N SER A 23 -10.11 53.16 -21.35
CA SER A 23 -10.58 53.51 -22.70
C SER A 23 -11.88 52.74 -23.00
N LYS A 24 -12.99 53.48 -23.21
CA LYS A 24 -14.30 52.93 -23.60
C LYS A 24 -14.19 51.89 -24.73
N LYS A 25 -13.16 52.01 -25.57
CA LYS A 25 -12.87 51.10 -26.68
C LYS A 25 -12.58 49.66 -26.21
N ARG A 26 -11.76 49.45 -25.17
CA ARG A 26 -11.41 48.10 -24.67
C ARG A 26 -12.58 47.36 -24.02
N ILE A 27 -13.47 48.07 -23.34
CA ILE A 27 -14.68 47.50 -22.73
C ILE A 27 -15.71 47.14 -23.81
N ILE A 28 -15.88 48.03 -24.80
CA ILE A 28 -16.75 47.77 -25.96
C ILE A 28 -16.22 46.59 -26.77
N ASP A 29 -14.91 46.51 -27.02
CA ASP A 29 -14.31 45.41 -27.78
C ASP A 29 -14.48 44.05 -27.06
N HIS A 30 -14.34 44.01 -25.73
CA HIS A 30 -14.57 42.78 -24.95
C HIS A 30 -16.04 42.35 -24.91
N VAL A 31 -16.98 43.29 -24.70
CA VAL A 31 -18.42 42.99 -24.65
C VAL A 31 -18.97 42.62 -26.03
N VAL A 32 -18.49 43.28 -27.09
CA VAL A 32 -18.84 42.97 -28.48
C VAL A 32 -18.27 41.61 -28.89
N LEU A 33 -17.03 41.30 -28.50
CA LEU A 33 -16.43 39.98 -28.71
C LEU A 33 -17.22 38.89 -27.95
N LEU A 34 -17.64 39.15 -26.71
CA LEU A 34 -18.49 38.24 -25.91
C LEU A 34 -19.78 37.90 -26.66
N VAL A 35 -20.57 38.92 -27.02
CA VAL A 35 -21.86 38.76 -27.70
C VAL A 35 -21.66 38.08 -29.06
N TRP A 36 -20.58 38.39 -29.77
CA TRP A 36 -20.28 37.84 -31.09
C TRP A 36 -19.84 36.36 -31.05
N ILE A 37 -18.92 35.99 -30.16
CA ILE A 37 -18.47 34.60 -29.96
C ILE A 37 -19.66 33.73 -29.56
N ILE A 38 -20.42 34.20 -28.56
CA ILE A 38 -21.60 33.52 -28.04
C ILE A 38 -22.60 33.29 -29.17
N THR A 39 -22.93 34.31 -29.96
CA THR A 39 -23.87 34.16 -31.08
C THR A 39 -23.37 33.17 -32.13
N LYS A 40 -22.06 33.15 -32.46
CA LYS A 40 -21.50 32.28 -33.49
C LYS A 40 -21.34 30.82 -33.05
N VAL A 41 -20.79 30.56 -31.87
CA VAL A 41 -20.67 29.20 -31.28
C VAL A 41 -22.05 28.57 -31.15
N ILE A 42 -23.02 29.35 -30.68
CA ILE A 42 -24.38 28.88 -30.50
C ILE A 42 -25.04 28.56 -31.85
N THR A 43 -24.87 29.40 -32.88
CA THR A 43 -25.41 29.09 -34.22
C THR A 43 -24.75 27.88 -34.91
N GLU A 44 -23.50 27.55 -34.56
CA GLU A 44 -22.79 26.37 -35.11
C GLU A 44 -23.17 25.06 -34.40
N LEU A 45 -23.62 25.15 -33.17
CA LEU A 45 -24.14 24.02 -32.40
C LEU A 45 -25.63 23.85 -32.71
N ALA A 46 -25.97 22.86 -33.55
CA ALA A 46 -27.35 22.51 -33.87
C ALA A 46 -28.26 22.28 -32.64
N LEU A 47 -27.64 22.06 -31.47
CA LEU A 47 -28.28 21.96 -30.17
C LEU A 47 -29.02 23.26 -29.74
N PHE A 48 -28.58 24.41 -30.23
CA PHE A 48 -29.03 25.73 -29.77
C PHE A 48 -29.72 26.49 -30.91
N ARG A 49 -30.99 26.15 -31.19
CA ARG A 49 -31.75 26.81 -32.27
C ARG A 49 -31.80 28.34 -32.11
N ARG A 50 -31.94 28.83 -30.87
CA ARG A 50 -31.80 30.26 -30.48
C ARG A 50 -31.54 30.37 -28.98
N PRO A 51 -30.48 31.06 -28.52
CA PRO A 51 -30.27 31.29 -27.10
C PRO A 51 -31.18 32.42 -26.62
N LEU A 52 -31.79 32.21 -25.45
CA LEU A 52 -32.64 33.19 -24.78
C LEU A 52 -31.81 34.19 -23.99
N LYS A 53 -30.77 33.70 -23.30
CA LYS A 53 -29.93 34.51 -22.42
C LYS A 53 -28.56 33.90 -22.27
N VAL A 54 -27.52 34.73 -22.18
CA VAL A 54 -26.18 34.30 -21.81
C VAL A 54 -25.65 35.17 -20.68
N VAL A 55 -25.16 34.52 -19.63
CA VAL A 55 -24.69 35.16 -18.39
C VAL A 55 -23.24 34.78 -18.19
N SER A 56 -22.36 35.79 -18.05
CA SER A 56 -20.97 35.52 -17.63
C SER A 56 -20.95 35.13 -16.16
N LEU A 57 -20.23 34.06 -15.85
CA LEU A 57 -20.01 33.54 -14.49
C LEU A 57 -18.60 33.89 -13.99
N GLY A 58 -17.93 34.85 -14.65
CA GLY A 58 -16.54 35.22 -14.40
C GLY A 58 -15.52 34.31 -15.10
N SER A 59 -14.26 34.44 -14.72
CA SER A 59 -13.12 33.70 -15.27
C SER A 59 -12.33 32.98 -14.19
N SER A 60 -11.64 31.91 -14.56
CA SER A 60 -10.53 31.32 -13.81
C SER A 60 -9.20 31.81 -14.39
N ALA A 61 -8.07 31.29 -13.89
CA ALA A 61 -6.74 31.60 -14.43
C ALA A 61 -6.56 31.22 -15.92
N TRP A 62 -7.32 30.23 -16.41
CA TRP A 62 -7.12 29.66 -17.76
C TRP A 62 -8.39 29.55 -18.60
N ALA A 63 -9.58 29.84 -18.06
CA ALA A 63 -10.84 29.74 -18.79
C ALA A 63 -11.88 30.81 -18.40
N GLN A 64 -12.74 31.17 -19.35
CA GLN A 64 -13.92 32.00 -19.13
C GLN A 64 -15.17 31.11 -19.00
N ARG A 65 -16.09 31.46 -18.10
CA ARG A 65 -17.27 30.64 -17.77
C ARG A 65 -18.57 31.37 -18.08
N TYR A 66 -19.54 30.64 -18.61
CA TYR A 66 -20.83 31.17 -19.04
C TYR A 66 -21.97 30.22 -18.71
N ARG A 67 -23.14 30.79 -18.40
CA ARG A 67 -24.44 30.09 -18.46
C ARG A 67 -25.16 30.50 -19.72
N ILE A 68 -25.67 29.53 -20.47
CA ILE A 68 -26.43 29.73 -21.70
C ILE A 68 -27.81 29.11 -21.53
N ASP A 69 -28.84 29.96 -21.52
CA ASP A 69 -30.23 29.57 -21.42
C ASP A 69 -30.80 29.47 -22.84
N VAL A 70 -31.39 28.33 -23.20
CA VAL A 70 -31.94 28.07 -24.54
C VAL A 70 -33.38 27.58 -24.47
N GLU A 71 -34.14 27.93 -25.51
CA GLU A 71 -35.51 27.48 -25.66
C GLU A 71 -35.52 26.01 -26.14
N ALA A 72 -35.89 25.09 -25.25
CA ALA A 72 -36.32 23.74 -25.61
C ALA A 72 -37.84 23.73 -25.72
N GLN A 73 -38.40 22.85 -26.55
CA GLN A 73 -39.79 22.88 -27.05
C GLN A 73 -40.86 23.38 -26.06
N GLU A 74 -40.81 22.97 -24.78
CA GLU A 74 -41.76 23.36 -23.72
C GLU A 74 -41.10 23.88 -22.42
N HIS A 75 -39.77 24.01 -22.37
CA HIS A 75 -39.02 24.46 -21.19
C HIS A 75 -37.72 25.16 -21.56
N THR A 76 -37.18 25.98 -20.64
CA THR A 76 -35.85 26.55 -20.81
C THR A 76 -34.81 25.58 -20.28
N ASP A 77 -33.90 25.12 -21.14
CA ASP A 77 -32.71 24.37 -20.72
C ASP A 77 -31.55 25.34 -20.50
N SER A 78 -30.74 25.09 -19.47
CA SER A 78 -29.54 25.88 -19.17
C SER A 78 -28.28 25.04 -19.32
N TYR A 79 -27.24 25.64 -19.89
CA TYR A 79 -25.96 24.98 -20.18
C TYR A 79 -24.78 25.77 -19.62
N PHE A 80 -23.80 25.06 -19.07
CA PHE A 80 -22.55 25.63 -18.61
C PHE A 80 -21.50 25.51 -19.71
N MET A 81 -20.87 26.62 -20.07
CA MET A 81 -19.82 26.66 -21.08
C MET A 81 -18.53 27.23 -20.50
N LYS A 82 -17.43 26.50 -20.67
CA LYS A 82 -16.06 26.99 -20.48
C LYS A 82 -15.44 27.29 -21.84
N ILE A 83 -14.73 28.42 -21.94
CA ILE A 83 -13.96 28.81 -23.13
C ILE A 83 -12.51 29.06 -22.73
N SER A 84 -11.57 28.48 -23.49
CA SER A 84 -10.13 28.67 -23.33
C SER A 84 -9.44 28.81 -24.69
N PHE A 85 -8.18 29.25 -24.70
CA PHE A 85 -7.45 29.64 -25.91
C PHE A 85 -6.13 28.86 -26.07
N GLY A 86 -5.71 28.70 -27.32
CA GLY A 86 -4.47 28.01 -27.69
C GLY A 86 -4.52 26.49 -27.49
N ASP A 87 -3.42 25.82 -27.83
CA ASP A 87 -3.32 24.37 -27.74
C ASP A 87 -3.48 23.87 -26.29
N HIS A 88 -2.91 24.59 -25.32
CA HIS A 88 -3.06 24.26 -23.90
C HIS A 88 -4.55 24.28 -23.47
N GLY A 89 -5.27 25.36 -23.81
CA GLY A 89 -6.71 25.46 -23.52
C GLY A 89 -7.54 24.39 -24.22
N ARG A 90 -7.15 23.98 -25.43
CA ARG A 90 -7.80 22.87 -26.16
C ARG A 90 -7.68 21.56 -25.41
N GLU A 91 -6.45 21.18 -25.03
CA GLU A 91 -6.21 19.90 -24.35
C GLU A 91 -6.84 19.88 -22.96
N ALA A 92 -6.81 21.01 -22.23
CA ALA A 92 -7.47 21.12 -20.92
C ALA A 92 -8.98 20.90 -20.99
N LEU A 93 -9.67 21.57 -21.92
CA LEU A 93 -11.13 21.41 -22.10
C LEU A 93 -11.51 20.01 -22.62
N LYS A 94 -10.66 19.41 -23.46
CA LYS A 94 -10.83 18.02 -23.89
C LYS A 94 -10.68 17.06 -22.71
N GLY A 95 -9.67 17.25 -21.88
CA GLY A 95 -9.43 16.45 -20.68
C GLY A 95 -10.59 16.51 -19.69
N GLU A 96 -11.14 17.70 -19.44
CA GLU A 96 -12.31 17.89 -18.58
C GLU A 96 -13.56 17.21 -19.16
N PHE A 97 -13.80 17.32 -20.48
CA PHE A 97 -14.92 16.66 -21.14
C PHE A 97 -14.83 15.13 -21.02
N GLU A 98 -13.68 14.55 -21.35
CA GLU A 98 -13.48 13.09 -21.33
C GLU A 98 -13.52 12.55 -19.89
N SER A 99 -13.00 13.30 -18.92
CA SER A 99 -13.13 12.99 -17.50
C SER A 99 -14.58 12.99 -17.04
N THR A 100 -15.33 14.04 -17.40
CA THR A 100 -16.76 14.15 -17.06
C THR A 100 -17.56 13.03 -17.72
N LEU A 101 -17.27 12.69 -18.98
CA LEU A 101 -17.92 11.60 -19.70
C LEU A 101 -17.66 10.24 -19.03
N ALA A 102 -16.40 9.97 -18.67
CA ALA A 102 -16.02 8.74 -17.98
C ALA A 102 -16.77 8.58 -16.65
N ILE A 103 -16.80 9.62 -15.80
CA ILE A 103 -17.54 9.59 -14.53
C ILE A 103 -19.06 9.46 -14.81
N HIS A 104 -19.62 10.26 -15.71
CA HIS A 104 -21.06 10.29 -16.00
C HIS A 104 -21.58 8.93 -16.49
N SER A 105 -20.76 8.19 -17.24
CA SER A 105 -21.11 6.86 -17.73
C SER A 105 -21.32 5.83 -16.60
N ILE A 106 -20.78 6.08 -15.41
CA ILE A 106 -20.82 5.16 -14.27
C ILE A 106 -21.84 5.61 -13.22
N VAL A 107 -21.76 6.88 -12.79
CA VAL A 107 -22.57 7.43 -11.69
C VAL A 107 -23.71 8.34 -12.14
N GLY A 108 -23.88 8.54 -13.46
CA GLY A 108 -24.99 9.30 -14.03
C GLY A 108 -25.07 10.72 -13.48
N SER A 109 -26.20 11.06 -12.85
CA SER A 109 -26.52 12.42 -12.39
C SER A 109 -25.64 12.94 -11.25
N PHE A 110 -24.74 12.13 -10.69
CA PHE A 110 -23.76 12.58 -9.70
C PHE A 110 -22.69 13.50 -10.30
N THR A 111 -22.56 13.55 -11.63
CA THR A 111 -21.72 14.55 -12.33
C THR A 111 -22.52 15.21 -13.45
N PRO A 112 -22.24 16.49 -13.82
CA PRO A 112 -22.96 17.16 -14.88
C PRO A 112 -23.00 16.35 -16.17
N ARG A 113 -24.15 16.34 -16.86
CA ARG A 113 -24.24 15.68 -18.17
C ARG A 113 -23.34 16.40 -19.17
N PRO A 114 -22.25 15.78 -19.66
CA PRO A 114 -21.41 16.40 -20.67
C PRO A 114 -22.17 16.42 -22.00
N ILE A 115 -22.03 17.51 -22.75
CA ILE A 115 -22.75 17.71 -24.02
C ILE A 115 -21.77 17.65 -25.17
N LYS A 116 -20.75 18.50 -25.15
CA LYS A 116 -19.78 18.59 -26.24
C LYS A 116 -18.54 19.38 -25.85
N TRP A 117 -17.44 19.15 -26.56
CA TRP A 117 -16.30 20.07 -26.62
C TRP A 117 -15.88 20.29 -28.07
N GLY A 118 -15.08 21.34 -28.33
CA GLY A 118 -14.51 21.56 -29.66
C GLY A 118 -13.90 22.94 -29.86
N SER A 119 -13.54 23.25 -31.10
CA SER A 119 -12.98 24.55 -31.51
C SER A 119 -14.06 25.45 -32.10
N ILE A 120 -13.93 26.76 -31.88
CA ILE A 120 -14.83 27.79 -32.39
C ILE A 120 -14.33 28.23 -33.76
N LYS A 121 -15.01 27.85 -34.85
CA LYS A 121 -14.51 28.16 -36.21
C LYS A 121 -14.39 29.65 -36.49
N ALA A 122 -15.31 30.43 -35.95
CA ALA A 122 -15.33 31.89 -36.09
C ALA A 122 -14.20 32.59 -35.33
N LEU A 123 -13.58 31.95 -34.33
CA LEU A 123 -12.54 32.55 -33.50
C LEU A 123 -11.32 31.64 -33.43
N SER A 124 -10.33 31.97 -34.25
CA SER A 124 -9.08 31.21 -34.33
C SER A 124 -8.44 31.03 -32.96
N GLY A 125 -8.06 29.79 -32.65
CA GLY A 125 -7.42 29.43 -31.38
C GLY A 125 -8.33 29.39 -30.16
N ALA A 126 -9.66 29.52 -30.31
CA ALA A 126 -10.59 29.41 -29.19
C ALA A 126 -11.31 28.06 -29.18
N HIS A 127 -11.49 27.51 -27.98
CA HIS A 127 -12.01 26.19 -27.72
C HIS A 127 -13.07 26.24 -26.62
N TYR A 128 -14.00 25.30 -26.61
CA TYR A 128 -15.07 25.23 -25.61
C TYR A 128 -15.28 23.82 -25.05
N TYR A 129 -15.75 23.77 -23.82
CA TYR A 129 -16.40 22.62 -23.17
C TYR A 129 -17.81 23.02 -22.75
N LEU A 130 -18.76 22.11 -22.92
CA LEU A 130 -20.19 22.33 -22.68
C LEU A 130 -20.79 21.16 -21.91
N CYS A 131 -21.48 21.45 -20.81
CA CYS A 131 -22.29 20.50 -20.06
C CYS A 131 -23.64 21.13 -19.64
N ARG A 132 -24.54 20.33 -19.06
CA ARG A 132 -25.79 20.84 -18.46
C ARG A 132 -25.45 21.77 -17.28
N PHE A 133 -26.15 22.89 -17.16
CA PHE A 133 -26.04 23.80 -16.03
C PHE A 133 -26.91 23.32 -14.86
N TYR A 134 -26.42 23.53 -13.64
CA TYR A 134 -27.11 23.20 -12.40
C TYR A 134 -27.02 24.40 -11.45
N ASP A 135 -28.11 24.70 -10.77
CA ASP A 135 -28.14 25.68 -9.69
C ASP A 135 -27.77 24.97 -8.37
N PHE A 136 -26.83 25.52 -7.62
CA PHE A 136 -26.34 24.89 -6.40
C PHE A 136 -27.09 25.39 -5.15
N ALA A 137 -27.35 24.48 -4.22
CA ALA A 137 -27.85 24.84 -2.89
C ALA A 137 -26.73 25.44 -2.02
N GLU A 138 -27.11 26.22 -1.00
CA GLU A 138 -26.16 26.92 -0.10
C GLU A 138 -25.53 26.01 0.98
N HIS A 139 -25.82 24.70 0.96
CA HIS A 139 -25.31 23.75 1.95
C HIS A 139 -24.44 22.66 1.30
N ALA A 140 -23.49 22.14 2.08
CA ALA A 140 -22.66 21.01 1.69
C ALA A 140 -23.48 19.71 1.55
N PRO A 141 -23.01 18.72 0.77
CA PRO A 141 -23.67 17.43 0.70
C PRO A 141 -23.52 16.65 2.00
N LYS A 142 -24.47 15.75 2.27
CA LYS A 142 -24.40 14.85 3.41
C LYS A 142 -23.34 13.76 3.16
N PRO A 143 -22.43 13.49 4.13
CA PRO A 143 -21.34 12.53 3.95
C PRO A 143 -21.79 11.15 3.44
N ALA A 144 -22.84 10.59 4.03
CA ALA A 144 -23.30 9.23 3.69
C ALA A 144 -23.72 9.09 2.21
N GLU A 145 -24.56 9.99 1.69
CA GLU A 145 -25.01 9.94 0.29
C GLU A 145 -23.89 10.29 -0.68
N PHE A 146 -23.05 11.27 -0.33
CA PHE A 146 -21.90 11.65 -1.15
C PHE A 146 -20.90 10.50 -1.28
N CYS A 147 -20.46 9.93 -0.16
CA CYS A 147 -19.48 8.84 -0.14
C CYS A 147 -20.04 7.55 -0.75
N GLN A 148 -21.36 7.33 -0.72
CA GLN A 148 -21.98 6.21 -1.44
C GLN A 148 -21.76 6.32 -2.97
N ASN A 149 -21.88 7.52 -3.54
CA ASN A 149 -21.66 7.71 -4.97
C ASN A 149 -20.17 7.64 -5.34
N ILE A 150 -19.28 8.17 -4.50
CA ILE A 150 -17.82 8.04 -4.69
C ILE A 150 -17.37 6.57 -4.58
N ALA A 151 -17.83 5.85 -3.57
CA ALA A 151 -17.55 4.43 -3.45
C ALA A 151 -18.10 3.64 -4.64
N PHE A 152 -19.30 3.97 -5.12
CA PHE A 152 -19.86 3.35 -6.32
C PHE A 152 -18.99 3.60 -7.56
N LEU A 153 -18.51 4.84 -7.77
CA LEU A 153 -17.58 5.18 -8.85
C LEU A 153 -16.30 4.31 -8.78
N HIS A 154 -15.67 4.27 -7.61
CA HIS A 154 -14.42 3.52 -7.43
C HIS A 154 -14.62 2.02 -7.63
N SER A 155 -15.68 1.44 -7.07
CA SER A 155 -15.93 0.00 -7.19
C SER A 155 -16.37 -0.44 -8.59
N ARG A 156 -17.13 0.41 -9.32
CA ARG A 156 -17.75 0.05 -10.62
C ARG A 156 -16.99 0.52 -11.85
N SER A 157 -16.02 1.41 -11.69
CA SER A 157 -15.13 1.78 -12.78
C SER A 157 -14.21 0.63 -13.15
N ASP A 158 -13.90 0.46 -14.43
CA ASP A 158 -12.92 -0.53 -14.90
C ASP A 158 -11.98 0.14 -15.88
N SER A 159 -10.67 0.09 -15.60
CA SER A 159 -9.66 0.65 -16.50
C SER A 159 -9.69 -0.09 -17.85
N PRO A 160 -9.87 0.61 -18.99
CA PRO A 160 -9.93 -0.04 -20.30
C PRO A 160 -8.68 -0.84 -20.66
N SER A 161 -7.53 -0.49 -20.08
CA SER A 161 -6.26 -1.20 -20.26
C SER A 161 -5.97 -2.22 -19.16
N GLY A 162 -6.76 -2.24 -18.08
CA GLY A 162 -6.43 -2.95 -16.84
C GLY A 162 -5.30 -2.30 -16.03
N LYS A 163 -4.78 -1.14 -16.47
CA LYS A 163 -3.61 -0.45 -15.89
C LYS A 163 -4.00 0.85 -15.18
N PHE A 164 -3.12 1.39 -14.33
CA PHE A 164 -3.24 2.75 -13.79
C PHE A 164 -2.92 3.78 -14.86
N GLY A 165 -3.55 4.95 -14.81
CA GLY A 165 -3.36 6.04 -15.79
C GLY A 165 -4.62 6.38 -16.58
N PHE A 166 -4.47 7.08 -17.69
CA PHE A 166 -5.56 7.54 -18.54
C PHE A 166 -5.12 7.68 -20.00
N HIS A 167 -6.07 7.59 -20.91
CA HIS A 167 -5.79 7.62 -22.36
C HIS A 167 -5.39 9.00 -22.90
N LEU A 168 -5.43 10.05 -22.07
CA LEU A 168 -5.05 11.42 -22.40
C LEU A 168 -4.59 12.19 -21.16
N VAL A 169 -3.96 13.34 -21.40
CA VAL A 169 -3.58 14.30 -20.36
C VAL A 169 -4.82 15.00 -19.82
N THR A 170 -4.99 14.97 -18.50
CA THR A 170 -6.00 15.77 -17.78
C THR A 170 -5.32 16.88 -16.98
N TYR A 171 -6.10 17.86 -16.52
CA TYR A 171 -5.53 19.10 -15.98
C TYR A 171 -6.13 19.44 -14.62
N ASN A 172 -5.25 19.71 -13.66
CA ASN A 172 -5.62 20.27 -12.36
C ASN A 172 -5.44 21.80 -12.41
N GLY A 173 -6.53 22.54 -12.62
CA GLY A 173 -6.42 23.94 -12.99
C GLY A 173 -5.75 24.06 -14.37
N ASP A 174 -4.61 24.75 -14.45
CA ASP A 174 -3.80 24.87 -15.68
C ASP A 174 -2.56 23.95 -15.67
N LEU A 175 -2.47 23.02 -14.72
CA LEU A 175 -1.35 22.09 -14.58
C LEU A 175 -1.67 20.76 -15.28
N PRO A 176 -0.93 20.34 -16.32
CA PRO A 176 -1.11 19.02 -16.93
C PRO A 176 -0.71 17.91 -15.96
N GLN A 177 -1.37 16.76 -16.06
CA GLN A 177 -1.01 15.54 -15.34
C GLN A 177 -0.32 14.52 -16.25
N GLU A 178 0.68 13.83 -15.71
CA GLU A 178 1.36 12.71 -16.38
C GLU A 178 0.57 11.40 -16.16
N ASN A 179 -0.35 11.11 -17.07
CA ASN A 179 -1.31 10.00 -16.94
C ASN A 179 -0.99 8.76 -17.79
N GLY A 180 0.26 8.58 -18.24
CA GLY A 180 0.63 7.40 -19.04
C GLY A 180 0.26 6.09 -18.36
N TYR A 181 -0.15 5.07 -19.12
CA TYR A 181 -0.57 3.78 -18.53
C TYR A 181 0.61 3.01 -17.94
N ILE A 182 0.48 2.56 -16.68
CA ILE A 182 1.49 1.83 -15.91
C ILE A 182 0.84 0.66 -15.17
N ASP A 183 1.56 -0.47 -15.05
CA ASP A 183 1.03 -1.72 -14.51
C ASP A 183 0.77 -1.67 -13.00
N THR A 184 1.67 -1.05 -12.23
CA THR A 184 1.57 -0.98 -10.76
C THR A 184 1.37 0.46 -10.28
N TRP A 185 0.75 0.61 -9.12
CA TRP A 185 0.55 1.94 -8.54
C TRP A 185 1.84 2.51 -7.96
N GLU A 186 2.71 1.64 -7.43
CA GLU A 186 4.05 2.02 -6.96
C GLU A 186 4.88 2.68 -8.07
N GLU A 187 4.79 2.20 -9.31
CA GLU A 187 5.48 2.80 -10.46
C GLU A 187 4.79 4.07 -10.95
N PHE A 188 3.45 4.10 -10.95
CA PHE A 188 2.68 5.24 -11.45
C PHE A 188 2.83 6.50 -10.58
N PHE A 189 2.66 6.36 -9.26
CA PHE A 189 2.63 7.50 -8.33
C PHE A 189 3.88 8.41 -8.36
N PRO A 190 5.13 7.90 -8.33
CA PRO A 190 6.32 8.74 -8.32
C PRO A 190 6.51 9.55 -9.62
N ILE A 191 5.92 9.13 -10.74
CA ILE A 191 5.93 9.89 -12.00
C ILE A 191 5.19 11.21 -11.80
N GLY A 192 3.94 11.15 -11.32
CA GLY A 192 3.12 12.33 -11.05
C GLY A 192 3.69 13.20 -9.93
N PHE A 193 4.30 12.58 -8.91
CA PHE A 193 4.99 13.30 -7.83
C PHE A 193 6.17 14.11 -8.35
N ARG A 194 7.08 13.49 -9.11
CA ARG A 194 8.26 14.15 -9.69
C ARG A 194 7.86 15.25 -10.67
N HIS A 195 6.83 15.00 -11.47
CA HIS A 195 6.25 15.99 -12.37
C HIS A 195 5.81 17.25 -11.62
N MET A 196 5.04 17.11 -10.53
CA MET A 196 4.61 18.25 -9.72
C MET A 196 5.75 18.98 -9.01
N VAL A 197 6.79 18.25 -8.57
CA VAL A 197 8.02 18.86 -8.05
C VAL A 197 8.69 19.75 -9.12
N ASN A 198 8.84 19.23 -10.34
CA ASN A 198 9.44 19.99 -11.44
C ASN A 198 8.61 21.22 -11.78
N MET A 199 7.27 21.09 -11.88
CA MET A 199 6.38 22.23 -12.12
C MET A 199 6.48 23.29 -11.03
N ASN A 200 6.65 22.88 -9.77
CA ASN A 200 6.90 23.82 -8.68
C ASN A 200 8.20 24.61 -8.91
N ILE A 201 9.29 23.95 -9.29
CA ILE A 201 10.58 24.61 -9.55
C ILE A 201 10.49 25.54 -10.77
N GLU A 202 9.81 25.12 -11.83
CA GLU A 202 9.59 25.93 -13.02
C GLU A 202 8.80 27.20 -12.73
N ARG A 203 7.74 27.12 -11.92
CA ARG A 203 6.86 28.27 -11.62
C ARG A 203 7.35 29.15 -10.49
N GLY A 204 7.86 28.56 -9.41
CA GLY A 204 8.25 29.27 -8.18
C GLY A 204 9.76 29.40 -7.99
N GLY A 205 10.57 29.00 -8.98
CA GLY A 205 12.03 29.02 -8.89
C GLY A 205 12.62 27.92 -8.00
N PRO A 206 13.95 27.93 -7.81
CA PRO A 206 14.68 26.91 -7.04
C PRO A 206 14.10 26.67 -5.64
N TRP A 207 14.22 25.43 -5.16
CA TRP A 207 13.66 25.00 -3.88
C TRP A 207 14.71 24.26 -3.03
N PRO A 208 15.64 25.01 -2.38
CA PRO A 208 16.77 24.40 -1.65
C PRO A 208 16.36 23.43 -0.54
N GLU A 209 15.24 23.69 0.14
CA GLU A 209 14.75 22.85 1.24
C GLU A 209 14.33 21.45 0.79
N LEU A 210 14.09 21.25 -0.50
CA LEU A 210 13.73 19.97 -1.10
C LEU A 210 14.95 19.08 -1.38
N GLU A 211 16.16 19.66 -1.44
CA GLU A 211 17.38 18.95 -1.85
C GLU A 211 17.59 17.67 -1.04
N GLY A 212 17.53 16.52 -1.72
CA GLY A 212 17.70 15.19 -1.13
C GLY A 212 16.45 14.62 -0.47
N LEU A 213 15.45 15.45 -0.09
CA LEU A 213 14.17 14.97 0.42
C LEU A 213 13.33 14.31 -0.66
N ASP A 214 13.32 14.87 -1.87
CA ASP A 214 12.65 14.28 -3.03
C ASP A 214 13.18 12.88 -3.37
N THR A 215 14.50 12.73 -3.36
CA THR A 215 15.19 11.44 -3.54
C THR A 215 14.81 10.47 -2.43
N ALA A 216 14.86 10.90 -1.17
CA ALA A 216 14.47 10.04 -0.05
C ALA A 216 13.00 9.62 -0.09
N MET A 217 12.10 10.51 -0.53
CA MET A 217 10.69 10.18 -0.74
C MET A 217 10.52 9.10 -1.81
N ILE A 218 11.19 9.26 -2.96
CA ILE A 218 11.08 8.34 -4.10
C ILE A 218 11.74 6.99 -3.81
N ASP A 219 12.92 6.98 -3.21
CA ASP A 219 13.70 5.75 -3.04
C ASP A 219 13.30 4.96 -1.79
N LYS A 220 12.72 5.61 -0.77
CA LYS A 220 12.42 4.98 0.51
C LYS A 220 10.94 5.00 0.86
N VAL A 221 10.35 6.18 0.96
CA VAL A 221 8.99 6.35 1.51
C VAL A 221 7.91 5.79 0.58
N ILE A 222 7.96 6.14 -0.71
CA ILE A 222 6.98 5.70 -1.71
C ILE A 222 6.97 4.16 -1.83
N PRO A 223 8.10 3.47 -2.06
CA PRO A 223 8.15 2.01 -2.06
C PRO A 223 7.65 1.41 -0.75
N ARG A 224 8.04 1.99 0.40
CA ARG A 224 7.61 1.49 1.71
C ARG A 224 6.10 1.53 1.89
N LEU A 225 5.42 2.56 1.44
CA LEU A 225 3.99 2.74 1.66
C LEU A 225 3.11 2.15 0.54
N LEU A 226 3.64 2.05 -0.68
CA LEU A 226 2.84 1.63 -1.85
C LEU A 226 3.07 0.18 -2.24
N ARG A 227 4.32 -0.30 -2.27
CA ARG A 227 4.64 -1.67 -2.67
C ARG A 227 3.89 -2.74 -1.86
N PRO A 228 3.74 -2.61 -0.53
CA PRO A 228 3.01 -3.62 0.25
C PRO A 228 1.59 -3.89 -0.25
N MET A 229 0.89 -2.90 -0.82
CA MET A 229 -0.49 -3.10 -1.29
C MET A 229 -0.61 -4.07 -2.48
N GLU A 230 0.51 -4.33 -3.19
CA GLU A 230 0.58 -5.17 -4.40
C GLU A 230 1.56 -6.34 -4.23
N THR A 231 2.02 -6.61 -3.00
CA THR A 231 2.89 -7.75 -2.68
C THR A 231 2.30 -8.65 -1.59
N GLY A 232 2.85 -9.87 -1.47
CA GLY A 232 2.34 -10.86 -0.52
C GLY A 232 0.95 -11.39 -0.87
N GLY A 233 0.66 -11.55 -2.17
CA GLY A 233 -0.64 -12.00 -2.67
C GLY A 233 -1.71 -10.91 -2.73
N ARG A 234 -1.41 -9.69 -2.28
CA ARG A 234 -2.31 -8.53 -2.37
C ARG A 234 -2.29 -7.93 -3.76
N SER A 235 -3.39 -7.28 -4.12
CA SER A 235 -3.52 -6.47 -5.32
C SER A 235 -4.51 -5.34 -5.08
N ILE A 236 -4.36 -4.27 -5.86
CA ILE A 236 -5.29 -3.14 -5.85
C ILE A 236 -5.87 -2.94 -7.25
N LYS A 237 -7.09 -2.40 -7.28
CA LYS A 237 -7.83 -2.13 -8.51
C LYS A 237 -7.53 -0.71 -9.03
N PRO A 238 -7.12 -0.54 -10.30
CA PRO A 238 -7.17 0.76 -10.98
C PRO A 238 -8.61 1.27 -11.06
N SER A 239 -8.93 2.24 -10.20
CA SER A 239 -10.27 2.80 -10.00
C SER A 239 -10.31 4.21 -10.57
N LEU A 240 -11.34 4.55 -11.34
CA LEU A 240 -11.51 5.91 -11.87
C LEU A 240 -11.75 6.88 -10.71
N VAL A 241 -10.89 7.88 -10.57
CA VAL A 241 -11.03 8.96 -9.58
C VAL A 241 -11.48 10.27 -10.25
N HIS A 242 -12.06 11.18 -9.49
CA HIS A 242 -12.26 12.57 -9.96
C HIS A 242 -10.92 13.27 -10.17
N GLY A 243 -9.91 12.98 -9.34
CA GLY A 243 -8.53 13.45 -9.52
C GLY A 243 -8.27 14.91 -9.10
N ASP A 244 -9.31 15.59 -8.60
CA ASP A 244 -9.24 16.94 -8.01
C ASP A 244 -10.42 17.21 -7.08
N LEU A 245 -10.75 16.24 -6.22
CA LEU A 245 -11.97 16.30 -5.42
C LEU A 245 -11.75 17.05 -4.11
N TRP A 246 -12.08 18.34 -4.10
CA TRP A 246 -12.07 19.23 -2.93
C TRP A 246 -13.40 19.99 -2.84
N CYS A 247 -13.68 20.71 -1.74
CA CYS A 247 -14.96 21.39 -1.53
C CYS A 247 -15.36 22.36 -2.66
N GLY A 248 -14.41 22.91 -3.42
CA GLY A 248 -14.69 23.79 -4.57
C GLY A 248 -15.23 23.07 -5.81
N ASN A 249 -15.17 21.74 -5.85
CA ASN A 249 -15.62 20.86 -6.94
C ASN A 249 -16.80 19.97 -6.54
N VAL A 250 -17.47 20.33 -5.44
CA VAL A 250 -18.60 19.61 -4.87
C VAL A 250 -19.76 20.57 -4.64
N ALA A 251 -20.96 20.14 -5.00
CA ALA A 251 -22.19 20.90 -4.75
C ALA A 251 -23.36 19.97 -4.41
N VAL A 252 -24.48 20.58 -4.06
CA VAL A 252 -25.80 19.94 -4.03
C VAL A 252 -26.65 20.62 -5.09
N ASP A 253 -27.25 19.84 -5.99
CA ASP A 253 -28.21 20.36 -6.96
C ASP A 253 -29.46 20.85 -6.24
N SER A 254 -29.74 22.15 -6.34
CA SER A 254 -30.89 22.79 -5.68
C SER A 254 -32.24 22.24 -6.14
N ALA A 255 -32.32 21.70 -7.37
CA ALA A 255 -33.56 21.16 -7.90
C ALA A 255 -33.90 19.77 -7.32
N THR A 256 -32.88 18.96 -7.04
CA THR A 256 -33.06 17.56 -6.61
C THR A 256 -32.66 17.28 -5.17
N GLY A 257 -31.88 18.18 -4.55
CA GLY A 257 -31.28 18.00 -3.23
C GLY A 257 -30.15 16.96 -3.21
N ARG A 258 -29.71 16.46 -4.37
CA ARG A 258 -28.70 15.40 -4.50
C ARG A 258 -27.30 15.97 -4.65
N PRO A 259 -26.26 15.25 -4.19
CA PRO A 259 -24.89 15.71 -4.34
C PRO A 259 -24.44 15.64 -5.81
N LEU A 260 -23.47 16.49 -6.16
CA LEU A 260 -22.92 16.65 -7.51
C LEU A 260 -21.41 16.93 -7.43
N ILE A 261 -20.61 16.28 -8.26
CA ILE A 261 -19.17 16.53 -8.46
C ILE A 261 -18.92 17.07 -9.88
N TYR A 262 -18.04 18.06 -10.01
CA TYR A 262 -17.78 18.75 -11.28
C TYR A 262 -16.33 19.23 -11.37
N ASP A 263 -15.90 19.58 -12.58
CA ASP A 263 -14.51 19.96 -12.90
C ASP A 263 -13.48 18.82 -12.66
N PRO A 264 -13.71 17.61 -13.19
CA PRO A 264 -12.80 16.48 -12.95
C PRO A 264 -11.52 16.54 -13.78
N ALA A 265 -10.46 16.00 -13.18
CA ALA A 265 -9.16 15.76 -13.79
C ALA A 265 -8.82 14.27 -13.67
N SER A 266 -9.66 13.43 -14.28
CA SER A 266 -9.72 12.00 -13.99
C SER A 266 -8.54 11.20 -14.54
N PHE A 267 -8.27 10.09 -13.85
CA PHE A 267 -7.45 8.98 -14.30
C PHE A 267 -7.78 7.73 -13.46
N TYR A 268 -7.28 6.56 -13.85
CA TYR A 268 -7.41 5.33 -13.05
C TYR A 268 -6.28 5.26 -12.02
N ALA A 269 -6.63 5.26 -10.74
CA ALA A 269 -5.73 5.36 -9.60
C ALA A 269 -6.02 4.27 -8.55
N HIS A 270 -5.19 4.17 -7.52
CA HIS A 270 -5.65 3.58 -6.26
C HIS A 270 -6.81 4.43 -5.71
N ASN A 271 -7.94 3.81 -5.34
CA ASN A 271 -9.15 4.51 -4.89
C ASN A 271 -8.93 5.45 -3.69
N GLU A 272 -8.02 5.12 -2.78
CA GLU A 272 -7.71 5.99 -1.63
C GLU A 272 -6.91 7.25 -2.01
N TYR A 273 -6.35 7.34 -3.23
CA TYR A 273 -5.69 8.55 -3.74
C TYR A 273 -6.60 9.77 -3.65
N GLU A 274 -7.88 9.60 -3.97
CA GLU A 274 -8.90 10.67 -3.92
C GLU A 274 -9.02 11.27 -2.52
N LEU A 275 -8.92 10.43 -1.47
CA LEU A 275 -9.02 10.85 -0.07
C LEU A 275 -7.80 11.68 0.38
N GLY A 276 -6.68 11.59 -0.35
CA GLY A 276 -5.52 12.45 -0.12
C GLY A 276 -5.86 13.94 -0.25
N ASN A 277 -6.78 14.28 -1.17
CA ASN A 277 -7.25 15.66 -1.32
C ASN A 277 -8.24 16.07 -0.23
N TRP A 278 -8.81 15.12 0.51
CA TRP A 278 -9.72 15.41 1.63
C TRP A 278 -8.98 15.73 2.91
N ARG A 279 -7.74 15.23 3.05
CA ARG A 279 -6.95 15.37 4.28
C ARG A 279 -6.67 16.83 4.69
N PRO A 280 -6.32 17.76 3.78
CA PRO A 280 -6.10 19.15 4.19
C PRO A 280 -7.40 19.81 4.65
N GLU A 281 -7.41 20.41 5.84
CA GLU A 281 -8.61 21.07 6.40
C GLU A 281 -9.22 22.12 5.45
N ARG A 282 -8.36 22.83 4.70
CA ARG A 282 -8.77 23.82 3.67
C ARG A 282 -9.68 23.25 2.58
N ASN A 283 -9.69 21.93 2.38
CA ASN A 283 -10.46 21.26 1.35
C ASN A 283 -11.86 20.81 1.83
N GLY A 284 -12.22 21.07 3.09
CA GLY A 284 -13.60 21.03 3.58
C GLY A 284 -14.19 19.66 3.86
N PHE A 285 -13.37 18.62 3.96
CA PHE A 285 -13.81 17.26 4.33
C PHE A 285 -13.39 16.94 5.75
N ASP A 286 -14.36 16.74 6.63
CA ASP A 286 -14.11 16.31 8.00
C ASP A 286 -14.07 14.77 8.13
N ARG A 287 -13.84 14.29 9.35
CA ARG A 287 -13.74 12.87 9.67
C ARG A 287 -14.98 12.06 9.24
N SER A 288 -16.16 12.68 9.21
CA SER A 288 -17.40 11.97 8.86
C SER A 288 -17.43 11.49 7.41
N PHE A 289 -16.72 12.16 6.49
CA PHE A 289 -16.59 11.71 5.10
C PHE A 289 -15.66 10.50 4.99
N PHE A 290 -14.54 10.50 5.72
CA PHE A 290 -13.64 9.34 5.77
C PHE A 290 -14.34 8.12 6.36
N ASP A 291 -15.06 8.28 7.47
CA ASP A 291 -15.79 7.19 8.10
C ASP A 291 -16.96 6.70 7.23
N ALA A 292 -17.68 7.62 6.55
CA ALA A 292 -18.74 7.25 5.61
C ALA A 292 -18.19 6.46 4.42
N TYR A 293 -17.07 6.87 3.82
CA TYR A 293 -16.44 6.12 2.73
C TYR A 293 -15.96 4.75 3.18
N HIS A 294 -15.25 4.67 4.32
CA HIS A 294 -14.72 3.41 4.83
C HIS A 294 -15.76 2.46 5.44
N SER A 295 -16.99 2.95 5.69
CA SER A 295 -18.13 2.08 5.98
C SER A 295 -18.59 1.26 4.77
N ILE A 296 -18.17 1.65 3.56
CA ILE A 296 -18.53 0.99 2.28
C ILE A 296 -17.32 0.28 1.69
N ILE A 297 -16.17 0.96 1.61
CA ILE A 297 -14.92 0.41 1.07
C ILE A 297 -13.90 0.26 2.20
N PRO A 298 -13.56 -0.98 2.61
CA PRO A 298 -12.52 -1.21 3.61
C PRO A 298 -11.21 -0.53 3.24
N LYS A 299 -10.43 -0.13 4.25
CA LYS A 299 -9.08 0.42 4.04
C LYS A 299 -8.20 -0.62 3.36
N THR A 300 -7.38 -0.16 2.43
CA THR A 300 -6.42 -1.03 1.74
C THR A 300 -5.35 -1.51 2.72
N ALA A 301 -5.10 -2.82 2.75
CA ALA A 301 -4.04 -3.43 3.55
C ALA A 301 -2.64 -3.10 3.00
N PRO A 302 -1.60 -2.89 3.83
CA PRO A 302 -1.62 -2.90 5.30
C PRO A 302 -2.42 -1.70 5.85
N THR A 303 -3.33 -1.98 6.79
CA THR A 303 -4.25 -0.96 7.31
C THR A 303 -3.57 -0.03 8.33
N GLU A 304 -2.48 -0.48 8.94
CA GLU A 304 -1.59 0.32 9.79
C GLU A 304 -0.90 1.45 9.02
N ASP A 305 -0.62 1.24 7.72
CA ASP A 305 0.02 2.23 6.86
C ASP A 305 -0.98 3.25 6.30
N TYR A 306 -2.29 3.07 6.54
CA TYR A 306 -3.35 3.88 5.93
C TYR A 306 -3.13 5.38 6.15
N ASN A 307 -2.89 5.82 7.39
CA ASN A 307 -2.78 7.24 7.67
C ASN A 307 -1.59 7.89 6.96
N ASP A 308 -0.45 7.21 6.92
CA ASP A 308 0.77 7.69 6.25
C ASP A 308 0.63 7.64 4.73
N ARG A 309 -0.10 6.66 4.21
CA ARG A 309 -0.45 6.59 2.78
C ARG A 309 -1.38 7.73 2.35
N ILE A 310 -2.39 8.09 3.15
CA ILE A 310 -3.21 9.28 2.88
C ILE A 310 -2.38 10.57 2.99
N ALA A 311 -1.44 10.65 3.93
CA ALA A 311 -0.49 11.77 4.01
C ALA A 311 0.39 11.88 2.74
N LEU A 312 0.91 10.74 2.25
CA LEU A 312 1.63 10.66 0.98
C LEU A 312 0.78 11.14 -0.20
N TYR A 313 -0.48 10.71 -0.30
CA TYR A 313 -1.38 11.18 -1.36
C TYR A 313 -1.71 12.67 -1.22
N SER A 314 -1.86 13.17 0.02
CA SER A 314 -2.05 14.60 0.28
C SER A 314 -0.88 15.46 -0.23
N LEU A 315 0.36 14.96 -0.18
CA LEU A 315 1.52 15.67 -0.74
C LEU A 315 1.35 16.01 -2.22
N ARG A 316 0.76 15.11 -3.02
CA ARG A 316 0.51 15.36 -4.45
C ARG A 316 -0.43 16.54 -4.69
N PHE A 317 -1.44 16.72 -3.85
CA PHE A 317 -2.36 17.87 -3.94
C PHE A 317 -1.79 19.15 -3.31
N ASN A 318 -0.96 19.03 -2.27
CA ASN A 318 -0.26 20.18 -1.70
C ASN A 318 0.83 20.72 -2.66
N LEU A 319 1.52 19.84 -3.37
CA LEU A 319 2.44 20.20 -4.46
C LEU A 319 1.69 20.92 -5.59
N GLN A 320 0.50 20.42 -5.98
CA GLN A 320 -0.35 21.10 -6.96
C GLN A 320 -0.72 22.51 -6.49
N ALA A 321 -1.17 22.67 -5.25
CA ALA A 321 -1.50 23.98 -4.70
C ALA A 321 -0.28 24.93 -4.70
N ALA A 322 0.90 24.42 -4.31
CA ALA A 322 2.15 25.18 -4.35
C ALA A 322 2.54 25.63 -5.77
N ALA A 323 2.28 24.82 -6.79
CA ALA A 323 2.53 25.17 -8.19
C ALA A 323 1.50 26.16 -8.76
N LEU A 324 0.24 26.10 -8.30
CA LEU A 324 -0.81 27.06 -8.70
C LEU A 324 -0.61 28.43 -8.03
N PHE A 325 -0.11 28.45 -6.79
CA PHE A 325 0.07 29.65 -5.98
C PHE A 325 1.53 29.82 -5.51
N PRO A 326 2.49 30.02 -6.43
CA PRO A 326 3.91 30.05 -6.09
C PRO A 326 4.32 31.20 -5.16
N GLU A 327 3.51 32.26 -5.10
CA GLU A 327 3.71 33.41 -4.21
C GLU A 327 3.33 33.11 -2.75
N ASP A 328 2.57 32.04 -2.49
CA ASP A 328 2.19 31.60 -1.15
C ASP A 328 3.13 30.49 -0.67
N ALA A 329 4.16 30.91 0.08
CA ALA A 329 5.15 29.99 0.63
C ALA A 329 4.57 28.96 1.61
N SER A 330 3.36 29.15 2.14
CA SER A 330 2.76 28.23 3.10
C SER A 330 2.56 26.82 2.51
N PHE A 331 2.24 26.72 1.21
CA PHE A 331 2.09 25.43 0.54
C PHE A 331 3.41 24.67 0.44
N ARG A 332 4.49 25.34 0.00
CA ARG A 332 5.83 24.73 -0.04
C ARG A 332 6.30 24.34 1.37
N ASN A 333 6.07 25.18 2.36
CA ASN A 333 6.44 24.87 3.75
C ASN A 333 5.72 23.62 4.28
N SER A 334 4.41 23.52 4.05
CA SER A 334 3.61 22.35 4.45
C SER A 334 4.07 21.07 3.74
N VAL A 335 4.42 21.14 2.45
CA VAL A 335 5.00 20.01 1.71
C VAL A 335 6.31 19.54 2.35
N ILE A 336 7.24 20.46 2.63
CA ILE A 336 8.54 20.11 3.22
C ILE A 336 8.37 19.50 4.62
N GLU A 337 7.49 20.03 5.45
CA GLU A 337 7.23 19.50 6.79
C GLU A 337 6.73 18.06 6.74
N GLU A 338 5.75 17.77 5.90
CA GLU A 338 5.19 16.42 5.75
C GLU A 338 6.21 15.45 5.11
N MET A 339 6.99 15.88 4.13
CA MET A 339 8.09 15.07 3.57
C MET A 339 9.14 14.73 4.63
N ARG A 340 9.56 15.70 5.45
CA ARG A 340 10.52 15.47 6.54
C ARG A 340 9.96 14.48 7.56
N HIS A 341 8.68 14.60 7.90
CA HIS A 341 8.02 13.68 8.81
C HIS A 341 8.05 12.24 8.28
N LEU A 342 7.61 12.02 7.04
CA LEU A 342 7.58 10.69 6.43
C LEU A 342 8.98 10.10 6.25
N VAL A 343 9.95 10.89 5.78
CA VAL A 343 11.35 10.44 5.64
C VAL A 343 11.96 10.06 6.99
N ALA A 344 11.70 10.84 8.04
CA ALA A 344 12.18 10.53 9.39
C ALA A 344 11.50 9.26 9.97
N LYS A 345 10.25 9.00 9.60
CA LYS A 345 9.50 7.82 10.04
C LYS A 345 9.90 6.53 9.31
N TYR A 346 10.34 6.62 8.06
CA TYR A 346 10.72 5.46 7.23
C TYR A 346 12.18 5.53 6.74
N PRO A 347 13.17 5.63 7.64
CA PRO A 347 14.56 5.86 7.27
C PRO A 347 15.19 4.68 6.50
N GLY A 348 14.74 3.45 6.72
CA GLY A 348 15.18 2.24 6.01
C GLY A 348 14.27 1.80 4.86
N GLY A 349 13.20 2.56 4.56
CA GLY A 349 12.32 2.33 3.41
C GLY A 349 11.70 0.92 3.36
N TYR A 350 11.45 0.42 2.15
CA TYR A 350 10.85 -0.90 1.96
C TYR A 350 11.77 -2.04 2.44
N GLU A 351 13.09 -1.89 2.34
CA GLU A 351 14.04 -2.93 2.74
C GLU A 351 14.01 -3.22 4.25
N GLU A 352 13.77 -2.21 5.07
CA GLU A 352 13.52 -2.41 6.51
C GLU A 352 12.24 -3.20 6.76
N TYR A 353 11.16 -2.83 6.06
CA TYR A 353 9.88 -3.53 6.14
C TYR A 353 9.98 -5.00 5.68
N ALA A 354 10.64 -5.26 4.56
CA ALA A 354 10.85 -6.61 4.04
C ALA A 354 11.64 -7.48 5.03
N ARG A 355 12.71 -6.94 5.65
CA ARG A 355 13.48 -7.65 6.69
C ARG A 355 12.63 -7.97 7.92
N MET A 356 11.77 -7.04 8.34
CA MET A 356 10.85 -7.25 9.46
C MET A 356 9.85 -8.40 9.16
N LEU A 357 9.33 -8.47 7.93
CA LEU A 357 8.44 -9.56 7.50
C LEU A 357 9.11 -10.94 7.49
N SER A 358 10.43 -11.01 7.30
CA SER A 358 11.20 -12.25 7.39
C SER A 358 11.35 -12.79 8.82
N VAL A 359 10.86 -12.06 9.84
CA VAL A 359 10.92 -12.45 11.25
C VAL A 359 9.54 -12.89 11.75
N GLY A 360 9.39 -14.19 11.98
CA GLY A 360 8.23 -14.77 12.65
C GLY A 360 8.42 -14.98 14.14
N LEU A 361 7.32 -15.30 14.84
CA LEU A 361 7.34 -15.69 16.24
C LEU A 361 7.27 -17.20 16.38
N GLY A 362 8.33 -17.82 16.92
CA GLY A 362 8.30 -19.24 17.30
C GLY A 362 7.61 -19.45 18.65
N THR A 363 6.60 -20.33 18.70
CA THR A 363 5.78 -20.55 19.91
C THR A 363 6.19 -21.77 20.75
N PHE A 364 7.26 -22.47 20.38
CA PHE A 364 7.77 -23.59 21.17
C PHE A 364 8.17 -23.17 22.60
N GLN A 365 7.52 -23.70 23.64
CA GLN A 365 7.81 -23.40 25.04
C GLN A 365 8.06 -24.65 25.88
N SER A 366 8.55 -24.47 27.12
CA SER A 366 8.47 -25.48 28.18
C SER A 366 7.05 -25.52 28.78
N ASP A 367 6.76 -26.50 29.63
CA ASP A 367 5.46 -26.64 30.30
C ASP A 367 4.97 -25.36 30.96
N ASP A 368 5.78 -24.80 31.85
CA ASP A 368 5.49 -23.55 32.53
C ASP A 368 5.37 -22.35 31.57
N GLY A 369 6.03 -22.42 30.40
CA GLY A 369 6.05 -21.34 29.42
C GLY A 369 4.82 -21.28 28.52
N ASN A 370 4.06 -22.37 28.38
CA ASN A 370 2.91 -22.43 27.46
C ASN A 370 1.77 -21.49 27.88
N GLY A 371 1.58 -21.27 29.19
CA GLY A 371 0.57 -20.33 29.69
C GLY A 371 0.79 -18.89 29.21
N ASN A 372 2.01 -18.54 28.77
CA ASN A 372 2.35 -17.20 28.29
C ASN A 372 2.24 -17.06 26.75
N VAL A 373 1.95 -18.13 26.00
CA VAL A 373 1.93 -18.09 24.53
C VAL A 373 0.84 -17.15 24.02
N LYS A 374 -0.36 -17.20 24.60
CA LYS A 374 -1.47 -16.31 24.26
C LYS A 374 -1.06 -14.84 24.34
N GLN A 375 -0.46 -14.45 25.47
CA GLN A 375 -0.01 -13.09 25.67
C GLN A 375 1.15 -12.73 24.74
N GLY A 376 2.07 -13.67 24.51
CA GLY A 376 3.21 -13.46 23.63
C GLY A 376 2.82 -13.24 22.17
N VAL A 377 1.88 -14.03 21.63
CA VAL A 377 1.36 -13.85 20.26
C VAL A 377 0.64 -12.51 20.15
N LEU A 378 -0.19 -12.15 21.14
CA LEU A 378 -0.89 -10.86 21.16
C LEU A 378 0.09 -9.67 21.13
N GLN A 379 1.15 -9.73 21.94
CA GLN A 379 2.20 -8.71 21.97
C GLN A 379 2.98 -8.67 20.65
N ALA A 380 3.32 -9.83 20.08
CA ALA A 380 4.04 -9.90 18.81
C ALA A 380 3.25 -9.23 17.68
N LEU A 381 1.95 -9.54 17.54
CA LEU A 381 1.10 -8.90 16.53
C LEU A 381 1.07 -7.37 16.70
N ARG A 382 1.01 -6.88 17.95
CA ARG A 382 1.06 -5.44 18.27
C ARG A 382 2.39 -4.79 17.91
N PHE A 383 3.51 -5.50 18.05
CA PHE A 383 4.84 -4.99 17.66
C PHE A 383 5.13 -5.09 16.17
N GLY A 384 4.23 -5.68 15.37
CA GLY A 384 4.36 -5.73 13.91
C GLY A 384 4.73 -7.12 13.35
N TYR A 385 4.78 -8.16 14.18
CA TYR A 385 4.92 -9.52 13.67
C TYR A 385 3.72 -9.89 12.80
N ARG A 386 4.01 -10.54 11.67
CA ARG A 386 3.00 -11.05 10.72
C ARG A 386 3.23 -12.52 10.37
N HIS A 387 4.07 -13.23 11.13
CA HIS A 387 4.28 -14.67 11.00
C HIS A 387 4.30 -15.33 12.38
N THR A 388 3.49 -16.37 12.57
CA THR A 388 3.46 -17.20 13.78
C THR A 388 3.73 -18.65 13.43
N ASP A 389 4.74 -19.24 14.09
CA ASP A 389 5.11 -20.65 13.95
C ASP A 389 4.69 -21.43 15.21
N THR A 390 3.82 -22.42 15.02
CA THR A 390 3.34 -23.36 16.04
C THR A 390 3.42 -24.81 15.56
N ALA A 391 2.92 -25.75 16.35
CA ALA A 391 2.78 -27.16 16.02
C ALA A 391 1.85 -27.85 17.01
N ILE A 392 1.19 -28.93 16.59
CA ILE A 392 0.41 -29.79 17.49
C ILE A 392 1.23 -30.24 18.70
N ALA A 393 2.49 -30.62 18.46
CA ALA A 393 3.35 -31.13 19.52
C ALA A 393 3.70 -30.08 20.59
N TYR A 394 3.49 -28.80 20.31
CA TYR A 394 3.71 -27.73 21.31
C TYR A 394 2.52 -27.62 22.27
N GLY A 395 1.34 -28.13 21.88
CA GLY A 395 0.14 -28.13 22.72
C GLY A 395 -0.43 -26.75 23.01
N ASN A 396 -0.16 -25.75 22.15
CA ASN A 396 -0.54 -24.34 22.36
C ASN A 396 -1.25 -23.68 21.15
N GLU A 397 -1.68 -24.47 20.17
CA GLU A 397 -2.39 -23.97 18.98
C GLU A 397 -3.72 -23.28 19.32
N ARG A 398 -4.39 -23.71 20.40
CA ARG A 398 -5.66 -23.10 20.82
C ARG A 398 -5.47 -21.66 21.24
N GLU A 399 -4.42 -21.38 21.99
CA GLU A 399 -4.03 -20.05 22.44
C GLU A 399 -3.66 -19.14 21.27
N VAL A 400 -2.94 -19.68 20.27
CA VAL A 400 -2.61 -18.97 19.03
C VAL A 400 -3.89 -18.59 18.28
N GLY A 401 -4.77 -19.57 18.06
CA GLY A 401 -6.05 -19.38 17.38
C GLY A 401 -6.96 -18.34 18.03
N GLU A 402 -7.06 -18.37 19.36
CA GLU A 402 -7.85 -17.40 20.12
C GLU A 402 -7.35 -15.96 19.98
N VAL A 403 -6.04 -15.75 19.79
CA VAL A 403 -5.45 -14.42 19.58
C VAL A 403 -5.73 -13.93 18.17
N ILE A 404 -5.48 -14.78 17.17
CA ILE A 404 -5.67 -14.43 15.76
C ILE A 404 -7.12 -14.02 15.49
N LYS A 405 -8.09 -14.79 16.00
CA LYS A 405 -9.52 -14.49 15.86
C LYS A 405 -9.98 -13.20 16.54
N LYS A 406 -9.24 -12.73 17.54
CA LYS A 406 -9.50 -11.48 18.27
C LYS A 406 -8.67 -10.31 17.78
N SER A 407 -7.74 -10.55 16.86
CA SER A 407 -6.91 -9.52 16.25
C SER A 407 -7.78 -8.61 15.40
N GLU A 408 -7.40 -7.33 15.34
CA GLU A 408 -7.97 -6.37 14.37
C GLU A 408 -7.27 -6.48 13.00
N ILE A 409 -6.22 -7.32 12.90
CA ILE A 409 -5.48 -7.61 11.68
C ILE A 409 -6.21 -8.72 10.93
N SER A 410 -6.39 -8.53 9.62
CA SER A 410 -7.02 -9.51 8.74
C SER A 410 -6.22 -10.82 8.74
N LEU A 411 -6.91 -11.96 8.65
CA LEU A 411 -6.24 -13.27 8.70
C LEU A 411 -5.24 -13.43 7.55
N GLU A 412 -5.55 -12.85 6.39
CA GLU A 412 -4.74 -12.85 5.18
C GLU A 412 -3.44 -12.04 5.32
N GLU A 413 -3.31 -11.24 6.38
CA GLU A 413 -2.09 -10.49 6.70
C GLU A 413 -1.19 -11.22 7.69
N ILE A 414 -1.61 -12.38 8.22
CA ILE A 414 -0.85 -13.17 9.21
C ILE A 414 -0.52 -14.53 8.60
N ILE A 415 0.77 -14.78 8.40
CA ILE A 415 1.30 -16.09 8.02
C ILE A 415 1.23 -17.02 9.23
N ILE A 416 0.55 -18.14 9.08
CA ILE A 416 0.37 -19.16 10.11
C ILE A 416 1.04 -20.45 9.66
N THR A 417 2.02 -20.90 10.45
CA THR A 417 2.70 -22.16 10.23
C THR A 417 2.35 -23.15 11.35
N THR A 418 1.88 -24.34 10.99
CA THR A 418 1.75 -25.47 11.93
C THR A 418 2.36 -26.75 11.36
N LYS A 419 2.43 -27.81 12.20
CA LYS A 419 3.16 -29.03 11.88
C LYS A 419 2.41 -30.29 12.31
N LEU A 420 2.14 -31.18 11.34
CA LEU A 420 1.48 -32.49 11.44
C LEU A 420 0.00 -32.46 11.93
N ALA A 421 -0.83 -33.43 11.52
CA ALA A 421 -2.26 -33.60 11.80
C ALA A 421 -3.20 -32.38 11.51
N LEU A 422 -3.22 -31.94 10.24
CA LEU A 422 -3.94 -30.74 9.78
C LEU A 422 -5.36 -30.55 10.33
N ASP A 423 -6.25 -31.54 10.25
CA ASP A 423 -7.65 -31.37 10.71
C ASP A 423 -7.73 -30.99 12.19
N LEU A 424 -6.92 -31.64 13.02
CA LEU A 424 -6.84 -31.34 14.46
C LEU A 424 -6.20 -29.96 14.71
N SER A 425 -5.17 -29.60 13.94
CA SER A 425 -4.58 -28.26 14.00
C SER A 425 -5.60 -27.17 13.66
N LEU A 426 -6.37 -27.33 12.58
CA LEU A 426 -7.40 -26.37 12.16
C LEU A 426 -8.49 -26.22 13.21
N GLU A 427 -8.96 -27.34 13.80
CA GLU A 427 -9.92 -27.31 14.92
C GLU A 427 -9.38 -26.51 16.11
N ARG A 428 -8.13 -26.76 16.51
CA ARG A 428 -7.51 -26.08 17.66
C ARG A 428 -7.26 -24.61 17.38
N LEU A 429 -6.69 -24.29 16.23
CA LEU A 429 -6.46 -22.92 15.77
C LEU A 429 -7.78 -22.17 15.53
N GLN A 430 -8.90 -22.88 15.36
CA GLN A 430 -10.21 -22.29 15.02
C GLN A 430 -10.16 -21.52 13.69
N LEU A 431 -9.46 -22.08 12.70
CA LEU A 431 -9.23 -21.49 11.39
C LEU A 431 -9.64 -22.46 10.29
N ASP A 432 -9.99 -21.90 9.14
CA ASP A 432 -10.36 -22.68 7.96
C ASP A 432 -9.12 -23.08 7.12
N TYR A 433 -7.99 -22.39 7.31
CA TYR A 433 -6.73 -22.68 6.62
C TYR A 433 -5.51 -22.30 7.46
N VAL A 434 -4.34 -22.75 7.02
CA VAL A 434 -3.01 -22.29 7.44
C VAL A 434 -2.15 -22.04 6.20
N ASP A 435 -1.23 -21.08 6.26
CA ASP A 435 -0.36 -20.73 5.12
C ASP A 435 0.70 -21.80 4.87
N PHE A 436 1.29 -22.34 5.94
CA PHE A 436 2.29 -23.40 5.85
C PHE A 436 1.95 -24.57 6.78
N TYR A 437 1.80 -25.74 6.19
CA TYR A 437 1.67 -27.00 6.91
C TYR A 437 2.92 -27.84 6.68
N LEU A 438 3.71 -28.03 7.74
CA LEU A 438 5.00 -28.68 7.65
C LEU A 438 4.96 -30.10 8.24
N MET A 439 5.80 -30.98 7.70
CA MET A 439 6.17 -32.20 8.39
C MET A 439 7.09 -31.83 9.57
N HIS A 440 6.74 -32.22 10.80
CA HIS A 440 7.47 -31.79 12.02
C HIS A 440 8.80 -32.53 12.20
N TYR A 441 8.75 -33.85 12.08
CA TYR A 441 9.87 -34.77 11.98
C TYR A 441 9.51 -35.79 10.92
N THR A 442 10.51 -36.45 10.36
CA THR A 442 10.38 -37.51 9.36
C THR A 442 10.16 -38.90 9.98
N THR A 443 9.98 -38.98 11.29
CA THR A 443 9.79 -40.24 12.02
C THR A 443 8.31 -40.56 12.24
N GLU A 444 7.95 -41.84 12.17
CA GLU A 444 6.58 -42.32 12.36
C GLU A 444 6.39 -42.89 13.78
N PHE A 445 5.40 -42.37 14.49
CA PHE A 445 5.06 -42.82 15.84
C PHE A 445 4.04 -43.97 15.77
N LEU A 446 4.14 -44.95 16.68
CA LEU A 446 3.14 -46.02 16.79
C LEU A 446 1.73 -45.44 16.96
N THR A 447 0.75 -46.10 16.34
CA THR A 447 -0.67 -45.72 16.42
C THR A 447 -1.15 -45.66 17.88
N GLY A 448 -1.77 -44.55 18.29
CA GLY A 448 -2.27 -44.32 19.66
C GLY A 448 -1.38 -43.45 20.56
N TYR A 449 -0.23 -42.98 20.07
CA TYR A 449 0.59 -41.99 20.78
C TYR A 449 0.18 -40.56 20.40
N ASN A 450 -0.54 -39.89 21.29
CA ASN A 450 -0.84 -38.47 21.14
C ASN A 450 0.44 -37.66 21.43
N THR A 451 0.92 -36.92 20.42
CA THR A 451 2.08 -36.02 20.46
C THR A 451 1.87 -34.78 21.34
N ILE A 452 0.83 -34.77 22.19
CA ILE A 452 0.55 -33.69 23.14
C ILE A 452 1.54 -33.82 24.29
N ARG A 453 2.75 -33.32 24.09
CA ARG A 453 3.87 -33.18 25.04
C ARG A 453 4.19 -34.40 25.90
N HIS A 454 5.43 -34.88 25.73
CA HIS A 454 6.11 -35.87 26.56
C HIS A 454 5.54 -35.97 27.99
N PRO A 455 4.71 -36.98 28.31
CA PRO A 455 4.62 -37.40 29.69
C PRO A 455 6.04 -37.85 30.05
N HIS A 456 6.59 -37.30 31.14
CA HIS A 456 7.89 -37.63 31.73
C HIS A 456 8.16 -39.14 31.96
N GLU A 457 7.21 -40.02 31.60
CA GLU A 457 7.14 -41.42 31.95
C GLU A 457 6.89 -42.37 30.77
N LYS A 458 6.72 -41.87 29.52
CA LYS A 458 6.59 -42.74 28.34
C LYS A 458 7.64 -42.40 27.28
N VAL A 459 8.60 -43.29 27.12
CA VAL A 459 9.43 -43.37 25.92
C VAL A 459 8.47 -43.41 24.72
N LEU A 460 8.65 -42.48 23.78
CA LEU A 460 7.95 -42.54 22.50
C LEU A 460 8.40 -43.83 21.84
N SER A 461 7.52 -44.82 21.77
CA SER A 461 7.82 -46.04 21.03
C SER A 461 7.61 -45.71 19.55
N LEU A 462 8.72 -45.49 18.85
CA LEU A 462 8.73 -45.46 17.41
C LEU A 462 8.40 -46.86 16.89
N ASP A 463 7.73 -46.90 15.74
CA ASP A 463 7.69 -48.16 15.01
C ASP A 463 9.07 -48.32 14.36
N HIS A 464 9.95 -49.08 15.01
CA HIS A 464 11.31 -49.26 14.50
C HIS A 464 11.35 -50.05 13.20
N GLU A 465 10.32 -50.85 12.86
CA GLU A 465 10.25 -51.54 11.58
C GLU A 465 9.74 -50.61 10.49
N LEU A 466 8.64 -49.87 10.67
CA LEU A 466 8.20 -48.84 9.70
C LEU A 466 9.19 -47.68 9.58
N SER A 467 9.89 -47.32 10.66
CA SER A 467 10.97 -46.31 10.61
C SER A 467 12.24 -46.83 9.93
N ARG A 468 12.42 -48.16 9.76
CA ARG A 468 13.55 -48.81 9.07
C ARG A 468 13.18 -49.33 7.66
N ASP A 469 11.92 -49.71 7.44
CA ASP A 469 11.32 -50.21 6.19
C ASP A 469 10.82 -49.06 5.32
N TYR A 470 11.64 -48.02 5.26
CA TYR A 470 11.54 -46.99 4.26
C TYR A 470 12.87 -46.97 3.53
N PRO A 471 13.00 -47.67 2.40
CA PRO A 471 14.06 -47.41 1.42
C PRO A 471 14.16 -45.94 0.94
N SER A 472 13.42 -44.98 1.53
CA SER A 472 13.18 -43.64 1.01
C SER A 472 13.22 -42.47 2.02
N THR A 473 13.57 -42.61 3.31
CA THR A 473 13.39 -41.46 4.24
C THR A 473 14.65 -40.77 4.76
N TRP A 474 15.82 -41.41 4.91
CA TRP A 474 16.80 -40.83 5.85
C TRP A 474 18.27 -40.65 5.44
N THR A 475 18.91 -41.53 4.66
CA THR A 475 20.32 -41.35 4.19
C THR A 475 20.48 -40.26 3.11
N ALA A 476 19.44 -39.44 2.91
CA ALA A 476 19.27 -38.62 1.74
C ALA A 476 18.96 -37.16 2.10
N MET A 477 19.20 -36.56 3.26
CA MET A 477 18.68 -35.19 3.46
C MET A 477 19.10 -34.13 2.41
N GLU A 478 20.24 -34.28 1.70
CA GLU A 478 20.53 -33.56 0.44
C GLU A 478 20.06 -34.26 -0.85
N ILE A 479 19.98 -35.60 -0.87
CA ILE A 479 19.52 -36.43 -2.00
C ILE A 479 17.98 -36.59 -2.03
N LEU A 480 17.27 -36.23 -0.96
CA LEU A 480 15.86 -36.46 -0.65
C LEU A 480 15.10 -35.21 -0.98
N LEU A 481 15.65 -34.02 -0.71
CA LEU A 481 15.10 -32.80 -1.24
C LEU A 481 15.32 -32.79 -2.78
N LYS A 482 16.43 -33.37 -3.30
CA LYS A 482 16.59 -33.74 -4.74
C LYS A 482 15.50 -34.72 -5.20
N ARG A 483 15.35 -35.86 -4.53
CA ARG A 483 14.35 -36.87 -4.91
C ARG A 483 12.91 -36.40 -4.71
N LEU A 484 12.60 -35.55 -3.74
CA LEU A 484 11.29 -34.92 -3.55
C LEU A 484 11.03 -33.98 -4.72
N VAL A 485 11.98 -33.10 -5.06
CA VAL A 485 11.84 -32.26 -6.26
C VAL A 485 11.67 -33.12 -7.52
N GLU A 486 12.37 -34.25 -7.62
CA GLU A 486 12.31 -35.16 -8.78
C GLU A 486 11.07 -36.08 -8.82
N SER A 487 10.50 -36.47 -7.67
CA SER A 487 9.43 -37.48 -7.56
C SER A 487 8.08 -36.92 -7.10
N SER A 488 8.06 -35.77 -6.43
CA SER A 488 6.83 -35.11 -6.02
C SER A 488 6.19 -34.42 -7.21
N ARG A 489 4.87 -34.50 -7.29
CA ARG A 489 4.11 -33.72 -8.28
C ARG A 489 4.17 -32.22 -7.99
N ILE A 490 4.35 -31.86 -6.72
CA ILE A 490 4.45 -30.48 -6.22
C ILE A 490 5.63 -30.44 -5.26
N PRO A 491 6.70 -29.69 -5.56
CA PRO A 491 7.86 -29.59 -4.68
C PRO A 491 7.51 -28.89 -3.36
N PRO A 492 8.25 -29.16 -2.27
CA PRO A 492 8.00 -28.50 -1.00
C PRO A 492 8.28 -26.99 -1.11
N ALA A 493 7.36 -26.15 -0.64
CA ALA A 493 7.53 -24.70 -0.71
C ALA A 493 8.58 -24.18 0.29
N VAL A 494 8.69 -24.82 1.46
CA VAL A 494 9.55 -24.39 2.58
C VAL A 494 10.27 -25.59 3.18
N ASN A 495 11.54 -25.43 3.51
CA ASN A 495 12.30 -26.33 4.36
C ASN A 495 12.68 -25.61 5.67
N GLN A 496 12.04 -25.99 6.78
CA GLN A 496 12.33 -25.41 8.09
C GLN A 496 13.41 -26.21 8.82
N ILE A 497 14.59 -25.61 9.02
CA ILE A 497 15.79 -26.28 9.53
C ILE A 497 16.40 -25.55 10.72
N GLU A 498 17.16 -26.27 11.55
CA GLU A 498 17.96 -25.65 12.61
C GLU A 498 19.13 -24.87 11.99
N LEU A 499 19.09 -23.54 12.01
CA LEU A 499 20.14 -22.73 11.40
C LEU A 499 20.53 -21.60 12.33
N HIS A 500 21.81 -21.53 12.66
CA HIS A 500 22.44 -20.48 13.47
C HIS A 500 23.89 -20.30 13.02
N PRO A 501 24.57 -19.18 13.35
CA PRO A 501 25.90 -18.90 12.83
C PRO A 501 26.92 -20.00 13.13
N PRO A 502 27.97 -20.13 12.30
CA PRO A 502 29.02 -21.14 12.46
C PRO A 502 29.76 -21.06 13.80
N ALA A 503 29.80 -19.86 14.40
CA ALA A 503 30.33 -19.61 15.74
C ALA A 503 29.62 -20.42 16.82
N THR A 504 28.30 -20.55 16.65
CA THR A 504 27.42 -21.39 17.43
C THR A 504 27.65 -22.80 16.93
N TYR A 505 26.95 -23.35 15.91
CA TYR A 505 27.12 -24.79 15.64
C TYR A 505 26.84 -25.35 14.23
N VAL A 506 25.86 -24.88 13.45
CA VAL A 506 25.44 -25.56 12.19
C VAL A 506 24.93 -24.55 11.12
N PRO A 507 25.79 -24.06 10.20
CA PRO A 507 25.38 -23.10 9.18
C PRO A 507 24.62 -23.72 7.99
N GLN A 508 24.71 -25.04 7.79
CA GLN A 508 24.03 -25.81 6.72
C GLN A 508 24.18 -25.21 5.30
N VAL A 509 25.37 -24.71 4.95
CA VAL A 509 25.63 -23.97 3.68
C VAL A 509 25.20 -24.77 2.45
N GLU A 510 25.60 -26.03 2.36
CA GLU A 510 25.31 -26.91 1.21
C GLU A 510 23.79 -27.15 1.05
N LEU A 511 23.07 -27.37 2.16
CA LEU A 511 21.62 -27.52 2.16
C LEU A 511 20.89 -26.22 1.78
N VAL A 512 21.37 -25.07 2.24
CA VAL A 512 20.80 -23.76 1.89
C VAL A 512 20.97 -23.49 0.39
N ASP A 513 22.16 -23.72 -0.16
CA ASP A 513 22.42 -23.55 -1.59
C ASP A 513 21.57 -24.53 -2.42
N PHE A 514 21.42 -25.76 -1.94
CA PHE A 514 20.54 -26.74 -2.56
C PHE A 514 19.08 -26.28 -2.59
N CYS A 515 18.54 -25.79 -1.48
CA CYS A 515 17.17 -25.27 -1.41
C CYS A 515 16.98 -24.08 -2.36
N LYS A 516 17.93 -23.14 -2.40
CA LYS A 516 17.91 -21.97 -3.30
C LYS A 516 17.85 -22.36 -4.77
N ILE A 517 18.71 -23.28 -5.21
CA ILE A 517 18.74 -23.76 -6.60
C ILE A 517 17.40 -24.38 -7.01
N ASN A 518 16.69 -24.99 -6.08
CA ASN A 518 15.43 -25.69 -6.33
C ASN A 518 14.18 -24.84 -6.02
N SER A 519 14.33 -23.53 -5.78
CA SER A 519 13.23 -22.62 -5.42
C SER A 519 12.46 -23.06 -4.18
N ILE A 520 13.18 -23.58 -3.17
CA ILE A 520 12.63 -24.00 -1.88
C ILE A 520 13.08 -22.98 -0.85
N HIS A 521 12.12 -22.33 -0.19
CA HIS A 521 12.44 -21.30 0.81
C HIS A 521 13.01 -21.93 2.08
N VAL A 522 14.03 -21.31 2.65
CA VAL A 522 14.62 -21.78 3.93
C VAL A 522 14.04 -20.98 5.09
N ALA A 523 13.54 -21.69 6.10
CA ALA A 523 13.11 -21.11 7.36
C ALA A 523 14.00 -21.60 8.51
N ALA A 524 14.66 -20.69 9.20
CA ALA A 524 15.53 -20.99 10.33
C ALA A 524 14.72 -21.10 11.63
N ARG A 525 14.62 -22.32 12.17
CA ARG A 525 14.21 -22.54 13.56
C ARG A 525 15.41 -22.43 14.50
N GLN A 526 15.15 -21.99 15.73
CA GLN A 526 16.18 -21.72 16.75
C GLN A 526 17.34 -20.84 16.24
N PRO A 527 17.06 -19.70 15.61
CA PRO A 527 18.08 -18.88 14.94
C PRO A 527 19.19 -18.38 15.88
N LEU A 528 18.92 -18.32 17.19
CA LEU A 528 19.86 -17.86 18.21
C LEU A 528 20.67 -18.98 18.88
N GLY A 529 20.49 -20.25 18.47
CA GLY A 529 21.33 -21.37 18.91
C GLY A 529 21.30 -21.73 20.41
N GLY A 530 20.28 -21.32 21.16
CA GLY A 530 20.15 -21.68 22.58
C GLY A 530 21.18 -20.98 23.50
N LYS A 531 21.67 -21.66 24.55
CA LYS A 531 22.66 -21.10 25.49
C LYS A 531 24.07 -21.65 25.22
N PRO A 532 24.96 -20.83 24.63
CA PRO A 532 26.39 -21.03 24.84
C PRO A 532 27.23 -19.74 24.90
N VAL A 533 28.14 -19.70 25.86
CA VAL A 533 28.85 -18.48 26.29
C VAL A 533 30.04 -18.09 25.39
N ALA A 534 30.66 -19.04 24.67
CA ALA A 534 31.93 -18.80 23.97
C ALA A 534 31.77 -18.15 22.57
N ALA A 535 30.77 -18.57 21.80
CA ALA A 535 30.42 -18.02 20.48
C ALA A 535 29.94 -16.56 20.57
N VAL A 536 29.18 -16.28 21.64
CA VAL A 536 28.64 -14.96 21.96
C VAL A 536 29.74 -13.90 22.07
N ASN A 537 30.96 -14.24 22.48
CA ASN A 537 32.05 -13.26 22.63
C ASN A 537 32.61 -12.73 21.30
N GLN A 538 32.66 -13.53 20.22
CA GLN A 538 33.10 -13.04 18.91
C GLN A 538 31.99 -12.25 18.22
N ILE A 539 30.77 -12.77 18.31
CA ILE A 539 29.56 -12.10 17.81
C ILE A 539 29.39 -10.76 18.53
N ALA A 540 29.60 -10.69 19.85
CA ALA A 540 29.49 -9.45 20.63
C ALA A 540 30.46 -8.35 20.16
N LYS A 541 31.62 -8.70 19.60
CA LYS A 541 32.54 -7.69 19.03
C LYS A 541 31.99 -7.12 17.72
N ILE A 542 31.44 -7.96 16.87
CA ILE A 542 30.79 -7.55 15.62
C ILE A 542 29.54 -6.71 15.94
N ALA A 543 28.76 -7.17 16.91
CA ALA A 543 27.57 -6.49 17.41
C ALA A 543 27.92 -5.09 17.94
N ALA A 544 28.91 -4.99 18.83
CA ALA A 544 29.37 -3.71 19.37
C ALA A 544 29.90 -2.76 18.30
N LYS A 545 30.61 -3.27 17.27
CA LYS A 545 31.07 -2.47 16.12
C LYS A 545 29.89 -1.82 15.38
N ASN A 546 28.77 -2.55 15.27
CA ASN A 546 27.59 -2.11 14.53
C ASN A 546 26.51 -1.44 15.42
N GLY A 547 26.77 -1.27 16.73
CA GLY A 547 25.78 -0.72 17.67
C GLY A 547 24.58 -1.65 17.92
N LEU A 548 24.74 -2.95 17.66
CA LEU A 548 23.70 -3.96 17.78
C LEU A 548 23.92 -4.87 18.99
N SER A 549 22.89 -5.60 19.38
CA SER A 549 23.03 -6.75 20.25
C SER A 549 23.54 -7.99 19.50
N PRO A 550 24.08 -9.00 20.21
CA PRO A 550 24.40 -10.28 19.60
C PRO A 550 23.20 -10.92 18.90
N ALA A 551 21.98 -10.82 19.47
CA ALA A 551 20.78 -11.40 18.86
C ALA A 551 20.43 -10.70 17.54
N GLN A 552 20.41 -9.37 17.53
CA GLN A 552 20.19 -8.56 16.33
C GLN A 552 21.21 -8.88 15.24
N THR A 553 22.48 -9.02 15.60
CA THR A 553 23.57 -9.35 14.66
C THR A 553 23.35 -10.72 14.02
N ILE A 554 22.96 -11.72 14.81
CA ILE A 554 22.68 -13.07 14.32
C ILE A 554 21.48 -13.06 13.36
N LEU A 555 20.36 -12.45 13.78
CA LEU A 555 19.15 -12.42 12.98
C LEU A 555 19.35 -11.62 11.68
N SER A 556 20.04 -10.48 11.73
CA SER A 556 20.38 -9.68 10.55
C SER A 556 21.23 -10.49 9.56
N TRP A 557 22.21 -11.25 10.05
CA TRP A 557 23.03 -12.13 9.22
C TRP A 557 22.22 -13.23 8.54
N ILE A 558 21.26 -13.87 9.24
CA ILE A 558 20.41 -14.91 8.64
C ILE A 558 19.47 -14.29 7.60
N VAL A 559 18.76 -13.22 7.95
CA VAL A 559 17.77 -12.58 7.07
C VAL A 559 18.41 -12.02 5.79
N GLN A 560 19.62 -11.46 5.87
CA GLN A 560 20.35 -10.97 4.69
C GLN A 560 20.75 -12.07 3.69
N GLN A 561 20.63 -13.35 4.07
CA GLN A 561 20.87 -14.49 3.18
C GLN A 561 19.58 -14.99 2.50
N ASP A 562 18.49 -14.23 2.62
CA ASP A 562 17.14 -14.60 2.14
C ASP A 562 16.56 -15.81 2.88
N ILE A 563 16.73 -15.81 4.20
CA ILE A 563 16.26 -16.88 5.09
C ILE A 563 15.33 -16.27 6.14
N SER A 564 14.11 -16.80 6.24
CA SER A 564 13.17 -16.40 7.30
C SER A 564 13.58 -16.96 8.66
N VAL A 565 13.30 -16.26 9.74
CA VAL A 565 13.70 -16.64 11.10
C VAL A 565 12.50 -16.67 12.02
N THR A 566 12.39 -17.69 12.89
CA THR A 566 11.32 -17.74 13.90
C THR A 566 11.91 -17.78 15.32
N PRO A 567 12.50 -16.67 15.82
CA PRO A 567 13.01 -16.61 17.18
C PRO A 567 11.88 -16.82 18.20
N LYS A 568 12.19 -17.61 19.22
CA LYS A 568 11.28 -17.87 20.34
C LYS A 568 11.45 -16.82 21.42
N THR A 569 10.38 -16.12 21.78
CA THR A 569 10.34 -15.23 22.95
C THR A 569 8.92 -15.01 23.47
N VAL A 570 8.78 -14.71 24.77
CA VAL A 570 7.56 -14.16 25.40
C VAL A 570 7.86 -12.83 26.12
N GLN A 571 9.06 -12.29 25.93
CA GLN A 571 9.50 -11.03 26.52
C GLN A 571 9.38 -9.92 25.47
N GLU A 572 8.63 -8.86 25.80
CA GLU A 572 8.38 -7.72 24.91
C GLU A 572 9.67 -7.06 24.42
N SER A 573 10.63 -6.81 25.32
CA SER A 573 11.92 -6.19 24.97
C SER A 573 12.67 -6.96 23.88
N ARG A 574 12.63 -8.29 23.93
CA ARG A 574 13.25 -9.15 22.91
C ARG A 574 12.46 -9.19 21.61
N MET A 575 11.13 -9.03 21.65
CA MET A 575 10.32 -8.96 20.43
C MET A 575 10.69 -7.72 19.62
N VAL A 576 10.76 -6.56 20.30
CA VAL A 576 11.18 -5.30 19.68
C VAL A 576 12.61 -5.43 19.14
N GLU A 577 13.54 -5.93 19.95
CA GLU A 577 14.93 -6.17 19.55
C GLU A 577 15.05 -7.11 18.34
N ASN A 578 14.25 -8.17 18.25
CA ASN A 578 14.31 -9.13 17.15
C ASN A 578 13.77 -8.59 15.83
N LEU A 579 12.89 -7.58 15.85
CA LEU A 579 12.40 -6.91 14.64
C LEU A 579 13.32 -5.78 14.18
N ASP A 580 14.05 -5.15 15.11
CA ASP A 580 15.00 -4.07 14.85
C ASP A 580 16.30 -4.60 14.22
N LEU A 581 16.20 -5.07 12.98
CA LEU A 581 17.32 -5.60 12.21
C LEU A 581 18.00 -4.50 11.39
N THR A 582 19.32 -4.60 11.21
CA THR A 582 20.13 -3.64 10.45
C THR A 582 20.93 -4.36 9.38
N GLN A 583 21.14 -3.73 8.22
CA GLN A 583 22.01 -4.28 7.20
C GLN A 583 23.46 -4.26 7.68
N LEU A 584 24.02 -5.45 7.89
CA LEU A 584 25.42 -5.67 8.18
C LEU A 584 26.27 -5.40 6.94
N PRO A 585 27.41 -4.70 7.06
CA PRO A 585 28.37 -4.55 5.98
C PRO A 585 28.89 -5.89 5.47
N ASP A 586 29.26 -5.97 4.18
CA ASP A 586 29.76 -7.20 3.54
C ASP A 586 30.96 -7.83 4.27
N GLU A 587 31.82 -6.99 4.86
CA GLU A 587 32.94 -7.44 5.68
C GLU A 587 32.46 -8.19 6.93
N ASP A 588 31.43 -7.65 7.61
CA ASP A 588 30.89 -8.26 8.82
C ASP A 588 30.03 -9.48 8.50
N MET A 589 29.29 -9.49 7.38
CA MET A 589 28.66 -10.69 6.83
C MET A 589 29.69 -11.80 6.59
N SER A 590 30.80 -11.46 5.94
CA SER A 590 31.91 -12.39 5.70
C SER A 590 32.53 -12.90 7.00
N ARG A 591 32.78 -12.00 7.97
CA ARG A 591 33.32 -12.38 9.29
C ARG A 591 32.39 -13.33 10.03
N MET A 592 31.09 -13.06 10.03
CA MET A 592 30.06 -13.93 10.64
C MET A 592 30.10 -15.34 10.06
N SER A 593 30.25 -15.47 8.73
CA SER A 593 30.37 -16.77 8.06
C SER A 593 31.67 -17.53 8.35
N HIS A 594 32.72 -16.85 8.82
CA HIS A 594 34.05 -17.44 9.08
C HIS A 594 34.42 -17.49 10.56
N ILE A 595 33.47 -17.31 11.49
CA ILE A 595 33.77 -17.39 12.92
C ILE A 595 34.31 -18.79 13.27
N SER A 596 35.50 -18.83 13.87
CA SER A 596 36.27 -20.06 14.12
C SER A 596 35.54 -21.07 15.03
N LYS A 597 35.36 -22.29 14.51
CA LYS A 597 34.85 -23.48 15.23
C LYS A 597 35.87 -23.91 16.31
N LYS A 598 35.75 -23.46 17.56
CA LYS A 598 36.59 -23.95 18.67
C LYS A 598 36.15 -25.33 19.20
N LYS A 599 34.91 -25.74 18.93
CA LYS A 599 34.35 -27.08 19.18
C LYS A 599 33.61 -27.51 17.91
N GLY A 600 33.50 -28.82 17.69
CA GLY A 600 32.75 -29.38 16.55
C GLY A 600 31.28 -28.96 16.55
N GLU A 601 30.54 -29.39 15.52
CA GLU A 601 29.12 -29.10 15.36
C GLU A 601 28.33 -29.71 16.54
N VAL A 602 27.50 -28.90 17.20
CA VAL A 602 26.60 -29.34 18.28
C VAL A 602 25.17 -29.06 17.85
N ARG A 603 24.39 -30.12 17.69
CA ARG A 603 22.96 -30.03 17.43
C ARG A 603 22.21 -30.08 18.76
N TYR A 604 21.38 -29.08 19.05
CA TYR A 604 20.68 -29.02 20.34
C TYR A 604 19.41 -29.87 20.39
N LEU A 605 18.74 -30.02 19.25
CA LEU A 605 17.67 -30.99 19.06
C LEU A 605 18.22 -32.16 18.26
N ASP A 606 19.05 -32.95 18.93
CA ASP A 606 19.35 -34.30 18.51
C ASP A 606 18.33 -35.25 19.16
N PRO A 607 17.38 -35.80 18.38
CA PRO A 607 16.35 -36.66 18.93
C PRO A 607 16.89 -38.04 19.32
N LYS A 608 18.15 -38.39 19.00
CA LYS A 608 18.79 -39.66 19.38
C LYS A 608 18.51 -40.08 20.82
N HIS A 609 18.60 -39.14 21.76
CA HIS A 609 18.39 -39.41 23.19
C HIS A 609 16.92 -39.38 23.63
N HIS A 610 16.02 -38.86 22.79
CA HIS A 610 14.60 -38.66 23.09
C HIS A 610 13.69 -39.71 22.44
N VAL A 611 14.08 -40.23 21.28
CA VAL A 611 13.32 -41.23 20.51
C VAL A 611 14.12 -42.51 20.26
N ASP A 612 15.33 -42.65 20.84
CA ASP A 612 16.22 -43.80 20.67
C ASP A 612 16.51 -44.14 19.19
N PHE A 613 16.61 -43.11 18.36
CA PHE A 613 16.87 -43.20 16.92
C PHE A 613 17.74 -42.00 16.48
N ASP A 614 18.95 -42.28 16.00
CA ASP A 614 19.91 -41.26 15.58
C ASP A 614 19.61 -40.84 14.15
N ILE A 615 18.90 -39.72 14.04
CA ILE A 615 18.53 -39.18 12.75
C ILE A 615 19.72 -38.43 12.07
N PHE A 616 20.95 -38.51 12.54
CA PHE A 616 22.07 -37.78 11.91
C PHE A 616 23.30 -38.65 11.63
N ASP A 617 23.24 -39.95 11.87
CA ASP A 617 24.33 -40.90 11.60
C ASP A 617 24.16 -41.62 10.25
N GLU A 618 24.80 -41.08 9.21
CA GLU A 618 24.77 -41.63 7.85
C GLU A 618 25.53 -42.97 7.70
N GLN A 619 26.40 -43.35 8.64
CA GLN A 619 27.30 -44.51 8.49
C GLN A 619 26.68 -45.85 8.92
N HIS A 620 25.66 -45.83 9.78
CA HIS A 620 24.98 -47.04 10.28
C HIS A 620 23.66 -47.36 9.56
N ASP A 621 23.16 -46.43 8.73
CA ASP A 621 21.85 -46.50 8.08
C ASP A 621 21.91 -46.91 6.59
N GLN A 622 23.01 -47.54 6.14
CA GLN A 622 23.02 -48.14 4.80
C GLN A 622 22.19 -49.44 4.81
N PRO A 623 21.25 -49.63 3.86
CA PRO A 623 20.59 -50.91 3.72
C PRO A 623 21.63 -51.99 3.43
N VAL A 624 21.57 -53.09 4.18
CA VAL A 624 22.27 -54.31 3.79
C VAL A 624 21.66 -54.71 2.45
N GLN A 625 22.47 -54.73 1.39
CA GLN A 625 22.03 -55.15 0.06
C GLN A 625 21.41 -56.55 0.16
N GLU A 626 20.16 -56.71 -0.29
CA GLU A 626 19.63 -58.01 -0.73
C GLU A 626 20.02 -58.28 -2.18
#